data_AF-A0AAE0BY51-F1
#
_entry.id   AF-A0AAE0BY51-F1
#
_cell.length_a   1.000
_cell.length_b   1.000
_cell.length_c   1.000
_cell.angle_alpha   90.00
_cell.angle_beta   90.00
_cell.angle_gamma   90.00
#
_symmetry.space_group_name_H-M   'P 1'
#
loop_
_entity.id
_entity.type
_entity.pdbx_description
1 polymer ?
#
loop_
_entity_poly.entity_id
_entity_poly.type
_entity_poly.pdbx_seq_one_letter_code
_entity_poly.pdbx_strand_id
1 'polypeptide(L)'
;MFQHPPEAVLVLGGDGEREQLAAALAAGSYPGQLPSVVYSTSLAQDSRSSIRSTLCAALPIYVSSGHDNVGEVLSNAGVPSERVHVDVRAVDTVTNFTTLVSDFQRREVRHVLMVTSEYHVQRAIVVGSLILGSRGIAMSAISLPSTRYANGERRESLFRVARDAARALLWIFTGFHGGSLGRMWHPERFHPKEKP
;
A
#
# COMPACT_ATOMS: atom_id res chain seq x y z
N MET A 1 1.87 19.64 -10.91
CA MET A 1 0.41 19.68 -10.82
C MET A 1 -0.10 18.25 -11.00
N PHE A 2 -0.12 17.45 -9.93
CA PHE A 2 -0.66 16.08 -9.98
C PHE A 2 -2.12 16.16 -9.52
N GLN A 3 -3.04 16.35 -10.47
CA GLN A 3 -4.49 16.47 -10.25
C GLN A 3 -5.23 15.19 -10.64
N HIS A 4 -4.57 14.04 -10.65
CA HIS A 4 -5.24 12.81 -11.06
C HIS A 4 -5.94 12.15 -9.88
N PRO A 5 -7.20 11.74 -10.05
CA PRO A 5 -7.89 10.92 -9.08
C PRO A 5 -7.18 9.57 -8.86
N PRO A 6 -7.30 8.91 -7.69
CA PRO A 6 -6.75 7.56 -7.52
C PRO A 6 -7.30 6.56 -8.54
N GLU A 7 -6.43 5.85 -9.23
CA GLU A 7 -6.78 4.86 -10.26
C GLU A 7 -6.68 3.42 -9.74
N ALA A 8 -6.12 3.23 -8.53
CA ALA A 8 -6.03 1.95 -7.85
C ALA A 8 -5.99 2.13 -6.32
N VAL A 9 -6.47 1.12 -5.58
CA VAL A 9 -6.30 1.03 -4.13
C VAL A 9 -5.19 0.01 -3.81
N LEU A 10 -4.24 0.37 -2.95
CA LEU A 10 -3.14 -0.49 -2.50
C LEU A 10 -3.23 -0.73 -0.99
N VAL A 11 -3.46 -1.97 -0.58
CA VAL A 11 -3.47 -2.38 0.83
C VAL A 11 -2.11 -2.93 1.22
N LEU A 12 -1.52 -2.41 2.29
CA LEU A 12 -0.26 -2.91 2.83
C LEU A 12 -0.46 -3.69 4.13
N GLY A 13 0.02 -4.94 4.14
CA GLY A 13 0.10 -5.80 5.33
C GLY A 13 -1.29 -6.18 5.84
N GLY A 14 -1.95 -7.11 5.16
CA GLY A 14 -3.40 -7.39 5.31
C GLY A 14 -3.85 -7.71 6.73
N ASP A 15 -4.82 -6.95 7.22
CA ASP A 15 -5.82 -7.45 8.16
C ASP A 15 -7.21 -7.19 7.59
N GLY A 16 -8.20 -7.93 8.06
CA GLY A 16 -9.55 -7.89 7.52
C GLY A 16 -10.18 -6.49 7.56
N GLU A 17 -9.85 -5.67 8.57
CA GLU A 17 -10.35 -4.30 8.68
C GLU A 17 -9.82 -3.40 7.57
N ARG A 18 -8.50 -3.47 7.27
CA ARG A 18 -7.91 -2.73 6.15
C ARG A 18 -8.47 -3.17 4.80
N GLU A 19 -8.67 -4.46 4.62
CA GLU A 19 -9.21 -5.03 3.39
C GLU A 19 -10.67 -4.63 3.17
N GLN A 20 -11.49 -4.65 4.22
CA GLN A 20 -12.86 -4.15 4.17
C GLN A 20 -12.92 -2.64 3.90
N LEU A 21 -12.05 -1.84 4.53
CA LEU A 21 -11.96 -0.42 4.22
C LEU A 21 -11.60 -0.21 2.74
N ALA A 22 -10.60 -0.94 2.25
CA ALA A 22 -10.18 -0.84 0.86
C ALA A 22 -11.30 -1.23 -0.11
N ALA A 23 -12.09 -2.25 0.21
CA ALA A 23 -13.28 -2.62 -0.56
C ALA A 23 -14.32 -1.50 -0.58
N ALA A 24 -14.66 -0.93 0.59
CA ALA A 24 -15.62 0.17 0.69
C ALA A 24 -15.16 1.42 -0.07
N LEU A 25 -13.85 1.73 0.00
CA LEU A 25 -13.22 2.81 -0.75
C LEU A 25 -13.28 2.55 -2.26
N ALA A 26 -12.86 1.37 -2.71
CA ALA A 26 -12.85 0.99 -4.12
C ALA A 26 -14.27 0.87 -4.73
N ALA A 27 -15.30 0.70 -3.90
CA ALA A 27 -16.70 0.66 -4.31
C ALA A 27 -17.41 2.02 -4.19
N GLY A 28 -16.74 3.06 -3.68
CA GLY A 28 -17.35 4.38 -3.50
C GLY A 28 -18.43 4.46 -2.44
N SER A 29 -18.55 3.39 -1.67
CA SER A 29 -19.61 3.18 -0.70
C SER A 29 -19.15 3.49 0.71
N TYR A 30 -17.96 4.11 0.89
CA TYR A 30 -17.46 4.45 2.23
C TYR A 30 -18.39 5.48 2.90
N PRO A 31 -19.14 5.08 3.95
CA PRO A 31 -20.23 5.88 4.47
C PRO A 31 -19.77 6.96 5.47
N GLY A 32 -18.51 6.88 5.92
CA GLY A 32 -17.94 7.76 6.92
C GLY A 32 -17.17 8.95 6.36
N GLN A 33 -16.75 9.85 7.26
CA GLN A 33 -15.73 10.83 6.93
C GLN A 33 -14.41 10.10 6.68
N LEU A 34 -13.77 10.34 5.54
CA LEU A 34 -12.49 9.71 5.21
C LEU A 34 -11.50 9.95 6.37
N PRO A 35 -10.78 8.90 6.83
CA PRO A 35 -9.71 9.08 7.80
C PRO A 35 -8.67 10.05 7.25
N SER A 36 -7.84 10.62 8.12
CA SER A 36 -6.81 11.60 7.76
C SER A 36 -5.97 11.12 6.57
N VAL A 37 -6.26 11.67 5.39
CA VAL A 37 -5.49 11.37 4.17
C VAL A 37 -4.16 12.11 4.27
N VAL A 38 -3.07 11.37 4.21
CA VAL A 38 -1.72 11.92 4.16
C VAL A 38 -1.21 11.79 2.72
N TYR A 39 -0.83 12.92 2.13
CA TYR A 39 -0.32 12.95 0.76
C TYR A 39 1.20 12.87 0.73
N SER A 40 1.74 12.10 -0.21
CA SER A 40 3.18 12.01 -0.45
C SER A 40 3.82 13.32 -0.94
N THR A 41 3.01 14.24 -1.49
CA THR A 41 3.48 15.53 -2.00
C THR A 41 2.69 16.68 -1.37
N SER A 42 3.40 17.73 -0.94
CA SER A 42 2.77 18.93 -0.34
C SER A 42 1.88 19.70 -1.33
N LEU A 43 1.93 19.35 -2.62
CA LEU A 43 1.13 19.93 -3.70
C LEU A 43 -0.25 19.28 -3.88
N ALA A 44 -0.63 18.32 -3.04
CA ALA A 44 -1.89 17.57 -3.14
C ALA A 44 -2.94 17.94 -2.08
N GLN A 45 -2.84 19.14 -1.48
CA GLN A 45 -3.78 19.61 -0.44
C GLN A 45 -5.23 19.76 -0.93
N ASP A 46 -5.47 19.84 -2.24
CA ASP A 46 -6.81 20.05 -2.82
C ASP A 46 -7.62 18.75 -3.07
N SER A 47 -7.09 17.59 -2.68
CA SER A 47 -7.59 16.29 -3.17
C SER A 47 -8.75 15.67 -2.37
N ARG A 48 -9.28 16.30 -1.31
CA ARG A 48 -10.41 15.71 -0.54
C ARG A 48 -11.70 15.61 -1.36
N SER A 49 -11.99 16.60 -2.19
CA SER A 49 -13.12 16.61 -3.14
C SER A 49 -12.88 15.64 -4.30
N SER A 50 -11.63 15.57 -4.78
CA SER A 50 -11.24 14.68 -5.88
C SER A 50 -11.26 13.20 -5.48
N ILE A 51 -10.90 12.85 -4.25
CA ILE A 51 -10.99 11.46 -3.76
C ILE A 51 -12.45 11.02 -3.73
N ARG A 52 -13.37 11.80 -3.14
CA ARG A 52 -14.80 11.40 -3.04
C ARG A 52 -15.43 11.11 -4.40
N SER A 53 -15.17 11.94 -5.41
CA SER A 53 -15.71 11.73 -6.77
C SER A 53 -15.13 10.50 -7.47
N THR A 54 -13.93 10.08 -7.07
CA THR A 54 -13.22 8.93 -7.66
C THR A 54 -13.55 7.62 -7.00
N LEU A 55 -13.80 7.62 -5.69
CA LEU A 55 -14.19 6.41 -4.98
C LEU A 55 -15.46 5.83 -5.62
N CYS A 56 -16.34 6.64 -6.21
CA CYS A 56 -17.49 6.18 -7.00
C CYS A 56 -17.13 5.33 -8.24
N ALA A 57 -15.88 5.31 -8.70
CA ALA A 57 -15.39 4.41 -9.74
C ALA A 57 -14.98 3.07 -9.12
N ALA A 58 -15.36 1.95 -9.74
CA ALA A 58 -15.02 0.60 -9.29
C ALA A 58 -13.51 0.30 -9.44
N LEU A 59 -12.68 0.82 -8.53
CA LEU A 59 -11.22 0.76 -8.63
C LEU A 59 -10.71 -0.70 -8.44
N PRO A 60 -9.59 -1.06 -9.11
CA PRO A 60 -8.86 -2.28 -8.79
C PRO A 60 -8.19 -2.17 -7.42
N ILE A 61 -8.16 -3.30 -6.70
CA ILE A 61 -7.57 -3.44 -5.37
C ILE A 61 -6.33 -4.32 -5.46
N TYR A 62 -5.20 -3.78 -5.01
CA TYR A 62 -3.94 -4.49 -4.89
C TYR A 62 -3.67 -4.74 -3.41
N VAL A 63 -3.37 -5.97 -3.03
CA VAL A 63 -3.04 -6.32 -1.64
C VAL A 63 -1.62 -6.87 -1.60
N SER A 64 -0.72 -6.14 -0.94
CA SER A 64 0.67 -6.57 -0.73
C SER A 64 0.83 -7.23 0.63
N SER A 65 1.32 -8.47 0.64
CA SER A 65 1.43 -9.30 1.85
C SER A 65 0.08 -9.45 2.57
N GLY A 66 -0.97 -9.79 1.81
CA GLY A 66 -2.30 -10.08 2.34
C GLY A 66 -2.32 -11.32 3.25
N HIS A 67 -3.33 -11.42 4.10
CA HIS A 67 -3.55 -12.65 4.88
C HIS A 67 -4.21 -13.72 4.02
N ASP A 68 -4.25 -14.97 4.50
CA ASP A 68 -4.63 -16.15 3.70
C ASP A 68 -6.07 -16.07 3.14
N ASN A 69 -6.97 -15.34 3.82
CA ASN A 69 -8.38 -15.24 3.45
C ASN A 69 -8.73 -13.93 2.72
N VAL A 70 -7.77 -13.22 2.14
CA VAL A 70 -8.01 -11.89 1.52
C VAL A 70 -9.04 -11.96 0.39
N GLY A 71 -9.01 -13.03 -0.40
CA GLY A 71 -9.99 -13.24 -1.47
C GLY A 71 -11.42 -13.37 -0.93
N GLU A 72 -11.60 -14.09 0.18
CA GLU A 72 -12.90 -14.25 0.82
C GLU A 72 -13.41 -12.94 1.43
N VAL A 73 -12.54 -12.20 2.13
CA VAL A 73 -12.90 -10.89 2.72
C VAL A 73 -13.38 -9.91 1.64
N LEU A 74 -12.64 -9.82 0.53
CA LEU A 74 -12.98 -8.92 -0.56
C LEU A 74 -14.22 -9.40 -1.35
N SER A 75 -14.37 -10.71 -1.54
CA SER A 75 -15.57 -11.31 -2.16
C SER A 75 -16.82 -11.04 -1.32
N ASN A 76 -16.75 -11.23 -0.01
CA ASN A 76 -17.85 -10.95 0.92
C ASN A 76 -18.20 -9.46 0.97
N ALA A 77 -17.23 -8.60 0.71
CA ALA A 77 -17.43 -7.16 0.54
C ALA A 77 -17.97 -6.77 -0.87
N GLY A 78 -18.28 -7.75 -1.73
CA GLY A 78 -18.87 -7.52 -3.05
C GLY A 78 -17.87 -7.07 -4.13
N VAL A 79 -16.58 -7.28 -3.93
CA VAL A 79 -15.55 -6.97 -4.93
C VAL A 79 -15.40 -8.15 -5.90
N PRO A 80 -15.69 -7.98 -7.21
CA PRO A 80 -15.43 -8.99 -8.23
C PRO A 80 -13.95 -9.38 -8.26
N SER A 81 -13.70 -10.67 -8.41
CA SER A 81 -12.36 -11.27 -8.37
C SER A 81 -11.39 -10.68 -9.40
N GLU A 82 -11.91 -10.20 -10.53
CA GLU A 82 -11.14 -9.61 -11.63
C GLU A 82 -10.50 -8.27 -11.24
N ARG A 83 -11.05 -7.61 -10.22
CA ARG A 83 -10.52 -6.35 -9.67
C ARG A 83 -9.55 -6.58 -8.51
N VAL A 84 -9.34 -7.82 -8.08
CA VAL A 84 -8.49 -8.14 -6.93
C VAL A 84 -7.15 -8.69 -7.40
N HIS A 85 -6.07 -8.04 -6.96
CA HIS A 85 -4.70 -8.43 -7.28
C HIS A 85 -3.91 -8.64 -5.98
N VAL A 86 -3.65 -9.91 -5.64
CA VAL A 86 -2.89 -10.24 -4.43
C VAL A 86 -1.43 -10.45 -4.79
N ASP A 87 -0.53 -9.68 -4.17
CA ASP A 87 0.91 -9.82 -4.31
C ASP A 87 1.52 -10.49 -3.08
N VAL A 88 1.94 -11.74 -3.29
CA VAL A 88 2.61 -12.57 -2.29
C VAL A 88 4.15 -12.54 -2.40
N ARG A 89 4.70 -11.77 -3.35
CA ARG A 89 6.16 -11.66 -3.58
C ARG A 89 6.85 -10.78 -2.54
N ALA A 90 6.09 -9.90 -1.88
CA ALA A 90 6.61 -8.92 -0.95
C ALA A 90 6.80 -9.48 0.46
N VAL A 91 7.94 -9.16 1.06
CA VAL A 91 8.38 -9.64 2.38
C VAL A 91 8.68 -8.50 3.37
N ASP A 92 8.79 -7.28 2.88
CA ASP A 92 9.06 -6.07 3.66
C ASP A 92 8.48 -4.82 2.96
N THR A 93 8.58 -3.66 3.61
CA THR A 93 8.00 -2.43 3.07
C THR A 93 8.63 -1.97 1.76
N VAL A 94 9.90 -2.29 1.46
CA VAL A 94 10.52 -1.93 0.18
C VAL A 94 9.99 -2.84 -0.93
N THR A 95 9.93 -4.13 -0.67
CA THR A 95 9.40 -5.13 -1.61
C THR A 95 7.91 -4.91 -1.87
N ASN A 96 7.12 -4.46 -0.89
CA ASN A 96 5.71 -4.09 -1.09
C ASN A 96 5.46 -3.12 -2.26
N PHE A 97 6.41 -2.21 -2.52
CA PHE A 97 6.29 -1.25 -3.63
C PHE A 97 7.07 -1.70 -4.87
N THR A 98 8.29 -2.23 -4.71
CA THR A 98 9.13 -2.58 -5.87
C THR A 98 8.57 -3.75 -6.69
N THR A 99 7.80 -4.65 -6.09
CA THR A 99 7.14 -5.74 -6.84
C THR A 99 5.91 -5.25 -7.63
N LEU A 100 5.18 -4.27 -7.10
CA LEU A 100 3.95 -3.73 -7.69
C LEU A 100 4.16 -2.56 -8.64
N VAL A 101 5.23 -1.77 -8.49
CA VAL A 101 5.46 -0.57 -9.30
C VAL A 101 5.48 -0.88 -10.80
N SER A 102 6.08 -2.00 -11.20
CA SER A 102 6.08 -2.45 -12.59
C SER A 102 4.68 -2.82 -13.08
N ASP A 103 3.83 -3.36 -12.20
CA ASP A 103 2.45 -3.74 -12.53
C ASP A 103 1.59 -2.50 -12.73
N PHE A 104 1.79 -1.47 -11.89
CA PHE A 104 1.16 -0.16 -12.06
C PHE A 104 1.60 0.54 -13.34
N GLN A 105 2.88 0.54 -13.68
CA GLN A 105 3.36 1.13 -14.93
C GLN A 105 2.77 0.44 -16.16
N ARG A 106 2.70 -0.90 -16.19
CA ARG A 106 2.11 -1.64 -17.32
C ARG A 106 0.62 -1.37 -17.49
N ARG A 107 -0.06 -0.97 -16.43
CA ARG A 107 -1.48 -0.63 -16.41
C ARG A 107 -1.73 0.89 -16.46
N GLU A 108 -0.66 1.66 -16.68
CA GLU A 108 -0.69 3.12 -16.79
C GLU A 108 -1.31 3.81 -15.57
N VAL A 109 -1.19 3.20 -14.39
CA VAL A 109 -1.67 3.78 -13.12
C VAL A 109 -0.75 4.92 -12.71
N ARG A 110 -1.30 6.12 -12.57
CA ARG A 110 -0.59 7.36 -12.23
C ARG A 110 -0.86 7.85 -10.81
N HIS A 111 -1.87 7.32 -10.14
CA HIS A 111 -2.14 7.63 -8.75
C HIS A 111 -2.71 6.43 -7.99
N VAL A 112 -2.07 6.07 -6.89
CA VAL A 112 -2.51 5.00 -6.00
C VAL A 112 -2.99 5.56 -4.66
N LEU A 113 -4.14 5.07 -4.19
CA LEU A 113 -4.61 5.27 -2.82
C LEU A 113 -4.17 4.11 -1.94
N MET A 114 -3.19 4.35 -1.08
CA MET A 114 -2.66 3.37 -0.15
C MET A 114 -3.50 3.30 1.13
N VAL A 115 -3.79 2.10 1.60
CA VAL A 115 -4.42 1.80 2.89
C VAL A 115 -3.42 1.00 3.74
N THR A 116 -3.10 1.50 4.94
CA THR A 116 -2.18 0.82 5.86
C THR A 116 -2.53 1.13 7.32
N SER A 117 -1.75 0.63 8.27
CA SER A 117 -1.94 0.94 9.69
C SER A 117 -1.25 2.25 10.09
N GLU A 118 -1.72 2.91 11.14
CA GLU A 118 -1.06 4.10 11.71
C GLU A 118 0.40 3.85 12.10
N TYR A 119 0.73 2.63 12.53
CA TYR A 119 2.10 2.27 12.86
C TYR A 119 3.03 2.25 11.64
N HIS A 120 2.55 1.76 10.48
CA HIS A 120 3.38 1.61 9.28
C HIS A 120 3.29 2.78 8.30
N VAL A 121 2.32 3.69 8.48
CA VAL A 121 2.02 4.75 7.50
C VAL A 121 3.23 5.64 7.24
N GLN A 122 4.04 5.97 8.25
CA GLN A 122 5.20 6.84 8.09
C GLN A 122 6.26 6.23 7.16
N ARG A 123 6.69 4.99 7.43
CA ARG A 123 7.64 4.30 6.56
C ARG A 123 7.06 4.06 5.18
N ALA A 124 5.79 3.67 5.09
CA ALA A 124 5.13 3.41 3.83
C ALA A 124 5.04 4.66 2.95
N ILE A 125 4.75 5.83 3.54
CA ILE A 125 4.78 7.11 2.82
C ILE A 125 6.17 7.37 2.28
N VAL A 126 7.22 7.32 3.11
CA VAL A 126 8.59 7.64 2.66
C VAL A 126 9.04 6.71 1.54
N VAL A 127 8.93 5.40 1.75
CA VAL A 127 9.41 4.38 0.80
C VAL A 127 8.56 4.38 -0.47
N GLY A 128 7.23 4.44 -0.34
CA GLY A 128 6.30 4.45 -1.46
C GLY A 128 6.47 5.70 -2.32
N SER A 129 6.66 6.87 -1.71
CA SER A 129 6.90 8.13 -2.44
C SER A 129 8.18 8.08 -3.27
N LEU A 130 9.25 7.47 -2.73
CA LEU A 130 10.50 7.30 -3.47
C LEU A 130 10.30 6.35 -4.66
N ILE A 131 9.76 5.15 -4.42
CA ILE A 131 9.65 4.10 -5.45
C ILE A 131 8.61 4.46 -6.51
N LEU A 132 7.37 4.74 -6.10
CA LEU A 132 6.29 5.09 -7.03
C LEU A 132 6.57 6.44 -7.71
N GLY A 133 7.03 7.43 -6.95
CA GLY A 133 7.38 8.76 -7.48
C GLY A 133 8.50 8.72 -8.50
N SER A 134 9.51 7.83 -8.33
CA SER A 134 10.57 7.62 -9.34
C SER A 134 10.05 7.15 -10.71
N ARG A 135 8.82 6.61 -10.74
CA ARG A 135 8.13 6.15 -11.96
C ARG A 135 6.97 7.06 -12.36
N GLY A 136 6.86 8.26 -11.78
CA GLY A 136 5.82 9.23 -12.09
C GLY A 136 4.45 8.88 -11.50
N ILE A 137 4.39 8.00 -10.51
CA ILE A 137 3.15 7.54 -9.87
C ILE A 137 2.99 8.28 -8.55
N ALA A 138 1.90 9.04 -8.42
CA ALA A 138 1.53 9.71 -7.18
C ALA A 138 0.95 8.72 -6.17
N MET A 139 1.02 9.08 -4.88
CA MET A 139 0.44 8.27 -3.80
C MET A 139 -0.24 9.14 -2.75
N SER A 140 -1.46 8.74 -2.39
CA SER A 140 -2.16 9.20 -1.19
C SER A 140 -2.26 8.06 -0.20
N ALA A 141 -2.30 8.35 1.10
CA ALA A 141 -2.35 7.32 2.14
C ALA A 141 -3.53 7.55 3.10
N ILE A 142 -4.21 6.48 3.45
CA ILE A 142 -5.19 6.40 4.54
C ILE A 142 -4.66 5.39 5.55
N SER A 143 -4.65 5.78 6.83
CA SER A 143 -4.27 4.89 7.93
C SER A 143 -5.47 4.52 8.78
N LEU A 144 -5.54 3.26 9.22
CA LEU A 144 -6.42 2.86 10.32
C LEU A 144 -5.65 2.76 11.64
N PRO A 145 -6.29 3.10 12.76
CA PRO A 145 -5.83 2.69 14.07
C PRO A 145 -5.61 1.18 14.07
N SER A 146 -4.51 0.74 14.65
CA SER A 146 -4.26 -0.69 14.80
C SER A 146 -4.44 -1.06 16.26
N THR A 147 -5.42 -1.93 16.53
CA THR A 147 -5.68 -2.49 17.87
C THR A 147 -4.46 -3.21 18.43
N ARG A 148 -3.60 -3.76 17.56
CA ARG A 148 -2.33 -4.41 17.91
C ARG A 148 -1.32 -3.46 18.57
N TYR A 149 -1.45 -2.15 18.34
CA TYR A 149 -0.55 -1.11 18.83
C TYR A 149 -1.25 -0.11 19.78
N ALA A 150 -2.49 -0.40 20.19
CA ALA A 150 -3.32 0.47 21.05
C ALA A 150 -2.74 0.74 22.44
N ASN A 151 -1.72 -0.02 22.85
CA ASN A 151 -1.19 -0.05 24.21
C ASN A 151 0.03 0.89 24.41
N GLY A 152 0.14 1.96 23.62
CA GLY A 152 1.24 2.94 23.73
C GLY A 152 2.54 2.50 23.05
N GLU A 153 2.47 1.64 22.02
CA GLU A 153 3.67 1.21 21.31
C GLU A 153 4.37 2.37 20.58
N ARG A 154 5.70 2.41 20.76
CA ARG A 154 6.62 3.45 20.29
C ARG A 154 6.41 3.76 18.80
N ARG A 155 6.37 5.06 18.47
CA ARG A 155 6.58 5.58 17.11
C ARG A 155 7.63 4.74 16.40
N GLU A 156 7.33 4.34 15.17
CA GLU A 156 8.22 3.51 14.36
C GLU A 156 9.65 4.06 14.39
N SER A 157 10.63 3.19 14.63
CA SER A 157 12.02 3.61 14.80
C SER A 157 12.51 4.36 13.56
N LEU A 158 12.96 5.60 13.74
CA LEU A 158 13.53 6.43 12.66
C LEU A 158 14.69 5.72 11.93
N PHE A 159 15.45 4.87 12.64
CA PHE A 159 16.49 4.07 12.02
C PHE A 159 15.94 3.07 11.00
N ARG A 160 14.79 2.44 11.28
CA ARG A 160 14.12 1.53 10.32
C ARG A 160 13.64 2.29 9.10
N VAL A 161 13.05 3.48 9.30
CA VAL A 161 12.61 4.35 8.20
C VAL A 161 13.80 4.76 7.32
N ALA A 162 14.89 5.25 7.93
CA ALA A 162 16.09 5.66 7.21
C ALA A 162 16.75 4.51 6.45
N ARG A 163 16.85 3.32 7.07
CA ARG A 163 17.37 2.12 6.42
C ARG A 163 16.55 1.75 5.19
N ASP A 164 15.22 1.73 5.31
CA ASP A 164 14.36 1.31 4.20
C ASP A 164 14.28 2.39 3.10
N ALA A 165 14.40 3.67 3.45
CA ALA A 165 14.59 4.76 2.48
C ALA A 165 15.90 4.62 1.71
N ALA A 166 17.02 4.31 2.38
CA ALA A 166 18.30 4.06 1.72
C ALA A 166 18.23 2.85 0.77
N ARG A 167 17.56 1.77 1.19
CA ARG A 167 17.30 0.60 0.33
C ARG A 167 16.42 0.96 -0.87
N ALA A 168 15.42 1.82 -0.70
CA ALA A 168 14.57 2.30 -1.80
C ALA A 168 15.39 3.13 -2.80
N LEU A 169 16.23 4.05 -2.34
CA LEU A 169 17.14 4.82 -3.19
C LEU A 169 18.11 3.91 -3.95
N LEU A 170 18.73 2.95 -3.25
CA LEU A 170 19.61 1.97 -3.89
C LEU A 170 18.88 1.23 -5.01
N TRP A 171 17.67 0.76 -4.77
CA TRP A 171 16.86 0.10 -5.79
C TRP A 171 16.54 1.03 -6.97
N ILE A 172 16.22 2.30 -6.73
CA ILE A 172 15.93 3.26 -7.82
C ILE A 172 17.14 3.39 -8.76
N PHE A 173 18.35 3.48 -8.21
CA PHE A 173 19.57 3.67 -9.02
C PHE A 173 20.09 2.38 -9.67
N THR A 174 19.86 1.22 -9.03
CA THR A 174 20.53 -0.04 -9.44
C THR A 174 19.57 -1.13 -9.89
N GLY A 175 18.27 -0.99 -9.65
CA GLY A 175 17.29 -2.08 -9.74
C GLY A 175 17.45 -3.16 -8.66
N PHE A 176 18.42 -3.02 -7.75
CA PHE A 176 18.74 -4.04 -6.75
C PHE A 176 17.88 -3.89 -5.49
N HIS A 177 17.08 -4.92 -5.19
CA HIS A 177 16.06 -4.91 -4.12
C HIS A 177 16.66 -5.02 -2.70
N GLY A 178 17.94 -5.42 -2.57
CA GLY A 178 18.59 -5.71 -1.28
C GLY A 178 18.02 -6.90 -0.49
N GLY A 179 16.82 -7.41 -0.84
CA GLY A 179 16.17 -8.56 -0.19
C GLY A 179 16.87 -9.90 -0.44
N SER A 180 17.70 -9.99 -1.48
CA SER A 180 18.51 -11.18 -1.80
C SER A 180 19.60 -11.46 -0.76
N LEU A 181 20.15 -10.45 -0.07
CA LEU A 181 21.03 -10.67 1.09
C LEU A 181 20.24 -11.00 2.36
N GLY A 182 19.03 -10.46 2.52
CA GLY A 182 18.15 -10.78 3.63
C GLY A 182 17.70 -12.24 3.66
N ARG A 183 17.58 -12.89 2.49
CA ARG A 183 17.30 -14.34 2.36
C ARG A 183 18.41 -15.20 2.99
N MET A 184 19.64 -14.68 3.07
CA MET A 184 20.78 -15.36 3.67
C MET A 184 20.81 -15.24 5.20
N TRP A 185 20.25 -14.17 5.76
CA TRP A 185 20.27 -13.90 7.21
C TRP A 185 18.94 -14.17 7.93
N HIS A 186 17.82 -14.21 7.20
CA HIS A 186 16.48 -14.50 7.73
C HIS A 186 15.66 -15.38 6.75
N PRO A 187 16.06 -16.65 6.55
CA PRO A 187 15.35 -17.59 5.67
C PRO A 187 13.91 -17.85 6.11
N GLU A 188 13.63 -17.77 7.42
CA GLU A 188 12.29 -17.99 8.03
C GLU A 188 11.19 -17.05 7.49
N ARG A 189 11.57 -15.89 6.94
CA ARG A 189 10.62 -14.92 6.34
C ARG A 189 10.26 -15.23 4.89
N PHE A 190 10.91 -16.24 4.30
CA PHE A 190 10.74 -16.68 2.92
C PHE A 190 10.17 -18.10 2.87
N HIS A 191 9.35 -18.49 3.84
CA HIS A 191 8.52 -19.66 3.66
C HIS A 191 7.38 -19.32 2.69
N PRO A 192 7.26 -20.02 1.55
CA PRO A 192 6.01 -20.00 0.81
C PRO A 192 4.95 -20.52 1.79
N LYS A 193 3.92 -19.71 2.05
CA LYS A 193 2.73 -20.23 2.70
C LYS A 193 2.20 -21.33 1.79
N GLU A 194 2.33 -22.57 2.22
CA GLU A 194 1.72 -23.71 1.54
C GLU A 194 0.23 -23.41 1.41
N LYS A 195 -0.25 -23.38 0.17
CA LYS A 195 -1.69 -23.25 -0.11
C LYS A 195 -2.39 -24.50 0.43
N PRO A 196 -3.47 -24.38 1.22
CA PRO A 196 -4.51 -25.40 1.21
C PRO A 196 -5.23 -25.42 -0.15
#